data_AF-A0A1H3SGN5-F1
#
_entry.id   AF-A0A1H3SGN5-F1
#
_cell.length_a   1.000
_cell.length_b   1.000
_cell.length_c   1.000
_cell.angle_alpha   90.00
_cell.angle_beta   90.00
_cell.angle_gamma   90.00
#
_symmetry.space_group_name_H-M   'P 1'
#
loop_
_entity.id
_entity.type
_entity.pdbx_description
1 polymer ?
#
loop_
_entity_poly.entity_id
_entity_poly.type
_entity_poly.pdbx_seq_one_letter_code
_entity_poly.pdbx_strand_id
1 'polypeptide(L)' 'MLLENIDGLMLCLGHQPVDTLGAELAGLVPFDRIGDCLAPRTAEEAIYEGLKVAWKL' A
#
# COMPACT_ATOMS: atom_id res chain seq x y z
N MET A 1 -30.72 12.04 13.19
CA MET A 1 -29.40 11.36 13.14
C MET A 1 -28.68 11.78 11.86
N LEU A 2 -27.35 11.60 11.74
CA LEU A 2 -26.62 12.09 10.55
C LEU A 2 -26.94 11.30 9.26
N LEU A 3 -27.56 10.11 9.36
CA LEU A 3 -28.03 9.31 8.23
C LEU A 3 -29.28 8.52 8.66
N GLU A 4 -30.40 8.70 7.95
CA GLU A 4 -31.66 7.96 8.14
C GLU A 4 -32.10 7.37 6.79
N ASN A 5 -32.79 6.22 6.81
CA ASN A 5 -33.34 5.52 5.62
C ASN A 5 -32.32 5.11 4.54
N ILE A 6 -31.18 4.53 4.91
CA ILE A 6 -30.24 3.90 3.96
C ILE A 6 -30.00 2.42 4.31
N ASP A 7 -29.85 1.56 3.30
CA ASP A 7 -29.55 0.13 3.48
C ASP A 7 -28.05 -0.13 3.77
N GLY A 8 -27.17 0.83 3.44
CA GLY A 8 -25.74 0.70 3.68
C GLY A 8 -24.96 1.99 3.38
N LEU A 9 -23.81 2.12 4.04
CA LEU A 9 -22.88 3.24 3.87
C LEU A 9 -21.51 2.69 3.44
N MET A 10 -21.09 3.02 2.22
CA MET A 10 -19.76 2.69 1.71
C MET A 10 -18.78 3.81 2.07
N LEU A 11 -17.75 3.47 2.86
CA LEU A 11 -16.74 4.42 3.29
C LEU A 11 -15.51 4.33 2.40
N CYS A 12 -15.33 5.33 1.53
CA CYS A 12 -14.16 5.46 0.66
C CYS A 12 -13.10 6.38 1.30
N LEU A 13 -12.65 6.06 2.51
CA LEU A 13 -11.73 6.90 3.32
C LEU A 13 -10.25 6.68 2.98
N GLY A 14 -9.97 6.04 1.84
CA GLY A 14 -8.61 5.68 1.42
C GLY A 14 -8.12 4.36 2.02
N HIS A 15 -6.84 4.06 1.75
CA HIS A 15 -6.18 2.82 2.16
C HIS A 15 -5.11 3.10 3.21
N GLN A 16 -4.67 2.06 3.90
CA GLN A 16 -3.49 2.09 4.78
C GLN A 16 -2.42 1.15 4.20
N PRO A 17 -1.12 1.47 4.36
CA PRO A 17 -0.06 0.56 3.95
C PRO A 17 -0.13 -0.77 4.72
N VAL A 18 0.16 -1.87 4.02
CA VAL A 18 0.26 -3.23 4.62
C VAL A 18 1.67 -3.76 4.41
N ASP A 19 2.46 -3.81 5.48
CA ASP A 19 3.90 -4.17 5.45
C ASP A 19 4.31 -5.13 6.58
N THR A 20 3.39 -5.99 7.04
CA THR A 20 3.65 -6.93 8.15
C THR A 20 4.79 -7.88 7.85
N LEU A 21 4.84 -8.43 6.62
CA LEU A 21 5.91 -9.31 6.18
C LEU A 21 7.27 -8.59 6.15
N GLY A 22 7.30 -7.33 5.72
CA GLY A 22 8.53 -6.53 5.75
C GLY A 22 9.05 -6.34 7.17
N ALA A 23 8.15 -6.10 8.14
CA ALA A 23 8.53 -6.03 9.54
C ALA A 23 9.06 -7.36 10.09
N GLU A 24 8.45 -8.50 9.72
CA GLU A 24 8.88 -9.84 10.15
C GLU A 24 10.24 -10.25 9.56
N LEU A 25 10.54 -9.86 8.33
CA LEU A 25 11.80 -10.17 7.64
C LEU A 25 12.95 -9.22 8.02
N ALA A 26 12.68 -8.14 8.75
CA ALA A 26 13.67 -7.12 9.08
C ALA A 26 14.89 -7.72 9.81
N GLY A 27 16.06 -7.62 9.17
CA GLY A 27 17.32 -8.13 9.72
C GLY A 27 17.57 -9.63 9.51
N LEU A 28 16.63 -10.37 8.91
CA LEU A 28 16.79 -11.80 8.60
C LEU A 28 17.40 -12.00 7.21
N VAL A 29 16.91 -11.25 6.22
CA VAL A 29 17.38 -11.30 4.83
C VAL A 29 17.32 -9.91 4.21
N PRO A 30 18.12 -9.61 3.18
CA PRO A 30 17.94 -8.42 2.36
C PRO A 30 16.67 -8.52 1.52
N PHE A 31 15.87 -7.45 1.49
CA PHE A 31 14.71 -7.33 0.60
C PHE A 31 14.44 -5.85 0.30
N ASP A 32 13.80 -5.59 -0.84
CA ASP A 32 13.25 -4.28 -1.19
C ASP A 32 11.73 -4.28 -0.94
N ARG A 33 11.19 -3.11 -0.61
CA ARG A 33 9.75 -2.83 -0.54
C ARG A 33 9.37 -1.88 -1.67
N ILE A 34 8.21 -2.10 -2.29
CA ILE A 34 7.68 -1.28 -3.38
C ILE A 34 6.15 -1.17 -3.30
N GLY A 35 5.60 -0.12 -3.89
CA GLY A 35 4.17 0.11 -4.04
C GLY A 35 3.45 0.43 -2.73
N ASP A 36 2.23 -0.04 -2.64
CA ASP A 36 1.27 0.35 -1.60
C ASP A 36 1.66 -0.12 -0.19
N CYS A 37 2.55 -1.11 -0.06
CA CYS A 37 3.09 -1.50 1.25
C CYS A 37 3.89 -0.37 1.92
N LEU A 38 4.45 0.57 1.13
CA LEU A 38 5.16 1.74 1.63
C LEU A 38 4.23 2.93 1.84
N ALA A 39 3.34 3.18 0.88
CA ALA A 39 2.35 4.25 0.91
C ALA A 39 1.31 4.01 -0.18
N PRO A 40 -0.01 4.07 0.14
CA PRO A 40 -1.07 4.02 -0.86
C PRO A 40 -0.86 5.07 -1.94
N ARG A 41 -0.88 4.65 -3.20
CA ARG A 41 -0.57 5.51 -4.35
C ARG A 41 -1.32 5.03 -5.60
N THR A 42 -1.12 5.70 -6.74
CA THR A 42 -1.72 5.21 -7.98
C THR A 42 -0.98 3.97 -8.52
N ALA A 43 -1.63 3.22 -9.39
CA ALA A 43 -1.02 2.05 -10.03
C ALA A 43 0.25 2.43 -10.80
N GLU A 44 0.27 3.58 -11.47
CA GLU A 44 1.40 4.11 -12.21
C GLU A 44 2.60 4.38 -11.29
N GLU A 45 2.37 4.93 -10.10
CA GLU A 45 3.42 5.22 -9.13
C GLU A 45 3.99 3.94 -8.50
N ALA A 46 3.14 2.95 -8.22
CA ALA A 46 3.57 1.63 -7.75
C ALA A 46 4.40 0.89 -8.80
N ILE A 47 3.96 0.94 -10.07
CA ILE A 47 4.71 0.38 -11.21
C ILE A 47 6.04 1.11 -11.38
N TYR A 48 6.06 2.44 -11.33
CA TYR A 48 7.28 3.23 -11.47
C TYR A 48 8.29 2.94 -10.37
N GLU A 49 7.85 2.78 -9.12
CA GLU A 49 8.73 2.38 -8.02
C GLU A 49 9.29 0.97 -8.19
N GLY A 50 8.45 0.01 -8.60
CA GLY A 50 8.88 -1.34 -8.95
C GLY A 50 9.91 -1.33 -10.09
N LEU A 51 9.67 -0.53 -11.13
CA LEU A 51 10.61 -0.35 -12.23
C LEU A 51 11.93 0.23 -11.74
N LYS A 52 11.93 1.26 -10.89
CA LYS A 52 13.17 1.81 -10.32
C LYS A 52 13.97 0.77 -9.54
N VAL A 53 13.31 -0.04 -8.69
CA VAL A 53 13.99 -1.10 -7.93
C VAL A 53 14.56 -2.18 -8.85
N ALA A 54 13.78 -2.61 -9.85
CA ALA A 54 14.23 -3.58 -10.85
C ALA A 54 15.34 -3.03 -11.75
N TRP A 55 15.31 -1.72 -12.02
CA TRP A 55 16.24 -1.02 -12.92
C TRP A 55 17.51 -0.53 -12.22
N LYS A 56 17.58 -0.54 -10.88
CA LYS A 56 18.81 -0.26 -10.13
C LYS A 56 19.99 -0.99 -10.81
N LEU A 57 20.98 -0.35 -11.46
CA LEU A 57 21.54 1.02 -11.37
C LEU A 57 21.84 1.47 -9.93
#